data_AF-I0XAU8-F1
#
_entry.id   AF-I0XAU8-F1
#
_cell.length_a   1.000
_cell.length_b   1.000
_cell.length_c   1.000
_cell.angle_alpha   90.00
_cell.angle_beta   90.00
_cell.angle_gamma   90.00
#
_symmetry.space_group_name_H-M   'P 1'
#
loop_
_entity.id
_entity.type
_entity.pdbx_description
1 polymer ?
#
loop_
_entity_poly.entity_id
_entity_poly.type
_entity_poly.pdbx_seq_one_letter_code
_entity_poly.pdbx_strand_id
1 'polypeptide(L)'
;MYYHIIIITMAKKRNSISFKIILWASLVMTFILMIMGLCLYYRISGIDEKQYTKLTKKNLATTDAAINKYFHGIEQAGNPMVMNQIAMISGSVNQMEDYKSFKTFLEGVIAHDESEVNEKIIIVDKSGTVLIDQLDSSYENKKLANHNLAGLENYKLGDKVWYRTTFGGTKYEIRSYQSENHYVQMDYVFVIPLSIVDAADNSIYITLAFAFVLGLITTIIVMKIVCGTIIRPLKNVSSILKDISEGEGDLTQRLPVQGNDEVTDIATYFNQTIQKIDGTMQTVQSESSVMKNAATVLSNNMTETASALNQITSNISSIRGQVTNQTEAVEQNTNIVNEISNSITNLNHSIEAQSNSVVQSTSAVEEMVANIRSVTEILEKNALAVEKLTDSADNGREIVQKTADSIRQISDESEGLMEATSIIQNIAEQTNLLAMNAAIEAAHAGDAGKGFAVVSDEIRKLAEDSNEQSKRISSMLGGLEELIAKVTEDSKEIQQQFNIIFENTQDVKNQEAVIKSAMDEQSAGGQQILDAMQQINSITSQVKDGAKIMASGGEKIQNEMEKLASVTLEISGSMNEMSTGVNDINNSMQAINDQSRQNMESIEKVTGEINRFKV
;
A
#
# COMPACT_ATOMS: atom_id res chain seq x y z
N MET A 1 31.33 78.79 17.12
CA MET A 1 29.88 78.68 16.77
C MET A 1 29.58 77.60 15.70
N TYR A 2 30.49 77.29 14.76
CA TYR A 2 30.30 76.20 13.77
C TYR A 2 30.35 74.75 14.34
N TYR A 3 30.93 74.53 15.52
CA TYR A 3 30.98 73.21 16.17
C TYR A 3 29.69 72.78 16.90
N HIS A 4 28.77 73.71 17.19
CA HIS A 4 27.51 73.38 17.88
C HIS A 4 26.38 72.91 16.94
N ILE A 5 26.41 73.29 15.66
CA ILE A 5 25.35 72.94 14.70
C ILE A 5 25.54 71.53 14.11
N ILE A 6 26.77 71.01 14.03
CA ILE A 6 27.05 69.64 13.57
C ILE A 6 26.61 68.59 14.61
N ILE A 7 26.71 68.91 15.91
CA ILE A 7 26.31 67.99 16.99
C ILE A 7 24.79 67.85 17.09
N ILE A 8 24.03 68.92 16.81
CA ILE A 8 22.57 68.88 16.88
C ILE A 8 21.95 68.22 15.63
N THR A 9 22.61 68.29 14.47
CA THR A 9 22.07 67.72 13.23
C THR A 9 22.28 66.20 13.13
N MET A 10 23.26 65.61 13.83
CA MET A 10 23.44 64.16 13.90
C MET A 10 22.50 63.46 14.91
N ALA A 11 21.83 64.21 15.79
CA ALA A 11 20.96 63.66 16.83
C ALA A 11 19.60 63.14 16.32
N LYS A 12 19.27 63.32 15.03
CA LYS A 12 17.95 62.94 14.47
C LYS A 12 17.94 61.62 13.68
N LYS A 13 19.02 60.83 13.73
CA LYS A 13 19.06 59.52 13.05
C LYS A 13 19.78 58.46 13.89
N ARG A 14 18.94 57.64 14.54
CA ARG A 14 19.22 56.33 15.17
C ARG A 14 20.10 56.38 16.43
N ASN A 15 19.54 55.82 17.51
CA ASN A 15 19.97 55.86 18.91
C ASN A 15 21.37 55.25 19.25
N SER A 16 22.24 54.99 18.28
CA SER A 16 23.52 54.29 18.49
C SER A 16 24.67 55.14 19.03
N ILE A 17 24.36 56.31 19.59
CA ILE A 17 25.35 57.36 19.87
C ILE A 17 25.72 57.42 21.36
N SER A 18 24.98 56.75 22.24
CA SER A 18 25.13 56.83 23.70
C SER A 18 26.48 56.30 24.20
N PHE A 19 26.93 55.11 23.79
CA PHE A 19 28.18 54.52 24.29
C PHE A 19 29.43 55.29 23.82
N LYS A 20 29.49 55.65 22.52
CA LYS A 20 30.60 56.41 21.97
C LYS A 20 30.67 57.82 22.57
N ILE A 21 29.53 58.47 22.80
CA ILE A 21 29.49 59.81 23.43
C ILE A 21 29.97 59.74 24.88
N ILE A 22 29.53 58.76 25.68
CA ILE A 22 29.90 58.67 27.09
C ILE A 22 31.40 58.40 27.24
N LEU A 23 31.95 57.49 26.42
CA LEU A 23 33.39 57.18 26.45
C LEU A 23 34.24 58.35 25.98
N TRP A 24 33.84 59.03 24.89
CA TRP A 24 34.55 60.21 24.37
C TRP A 24 34.46 61.40 25.32
N ALA A 25 33.30 61.68 25.91
CA ALA A 25 33.12 62.78 26.85
C ALA A 25 34.00 62.60 28.11
N SER A 26 34.14 61.37 28.61
CA SER A 26 35.01 61.06 29.74
C SER A 26 36.49 61.27 29.42
N LEU A 27 36.96 60.83 28.25
CA LEU A 27 38.36 60.97 27.83
C LEU A 27 38.75 62.43 27.54
N VAL A 28 37.83 63.20 26.96
CA VAL A 28 38.06 64.62 26.67
C VAL A 28 38.13 65.45 27.96
N MET A 29 37.28 65.14 28.95
CA MET A 29 37.25 65.86 30.23
C MET A 29 38.55 65.65 31.05
N THR A 30 39.07 64.42 31.09
CA THR A 30 40.34 64.14 31.79
C THR A 30 41.54 64.79 31.10
N PHE A 31 41.54 64.87 29.77
CA PHE A 31 42.60 65.55 29.00
C PHE A 31 42.62 67.07 29.23
N ILE A 32 41.44 67.72 29.30
CA ILE A 32 41.32 69.16 29.55
C ILE A 32 41.84 69.53 30.95
N LEU A 33 41.54 68.72 31.97
CA LEU A 33 42.01 68.96 33.35
C LEU A 33 43.55 68.87 33.46
N MET A 34 44.19 67.98 32.69
CA MET A 34 45.65 67.83 32.68
C MET A 34 46.37 69.04 32.07
N ILE A 35 45.83 69.61 30.98
CA ILE A 35 46.42 70.80 30.31
C ILE A 35 46.32 72.04 31.20
N MET A 36 45.21 72.22 31.92
CA MET A 36 44.99 73.39 32.77
C MET A 36 46.00 73.47 33.93
N GLY A 37 46.41 72.32 34.49
CA GLY A 37 47.43 72.24 35.54
C GLY A 37 48.84 72.64 35.05
N LEU A 38 49.21 72.27 33.83
CA LEU A 38 50.51 72.60 33.22
C LEU A 38 50.67 74.10 32.91
N CYS A 39 49.60 74.78 32.52
CA CYS A 39 49.64 76.22 32.24
C CYS A 39 49.82 77.09 33.51
N LEU A 40 49.34 76.64 34.66
CA LEU A 40 49.50 77.36 35.94
C LEU A 40 50.95 77.33 36.45
N TYR A 41 51.67 76.22 36.24
CA TYR A 41 53.07 76.05 36.63
C TYR A 41 54.01 77.09 35.99
N TYR A 42 53.86 77.33 34.68
CA TYR A 42 54.77 78.20 33.93
C TYR A 42 54.67 79.70 34.26
N ARG A 43 53.54 80.14 34.84
CA ARG A 43 53.27 81.57 35.06
C ARG A 43 53.84 82.10 36.38
N ILE A 44 54.06 81.23 37.36
CA ILE A 44 54.49 81.62 38.71
C ILE A 44 56.02 81.73 38.82
N SER A 45 56.79 80.89 38.12
CA SER A 45 58.26 80.85 38.26
C SER A 45 59.04 81.98 37.56
N GLY A 46 58.42 82.79 36.69
CA GLY A 46 59.13 83.75 35.84
C GLY A 46 59.18 85.22 36.32
N ILE A 47 58.52 85.58 37.43
CA ILE A 47 58.25 86.98 37.80
C ILE A 47 59.31 87.60 38.74
N ASP A 48 60.00 86.84 39.59
CA ASP A 48 60.83 87.39 40.68
C ASP A 48 62.25 87.86 40.27
N GLU A 49 62.93 87.19 39.32
CA GLU A 49 64.34 87.46 39.00
C GLU A 49 64.57 88.82 38.29
N LYS A 50 63.58 89.28 37.50
CA LYS A 50 63.73 90.49 36.67
C LYS A 50 63.50 91.81 37.41
N GLN A 51 62.82 91.83 38.55
CA GLN A 51 62.60 93.07 39.31
C GLN A 51 63.85 93.51 40.07
N TYR A 52 64.62 92.56 40.61
CA TYR A 52 65.71 92.83 41.53
C TYR A 52 66.90 93.59 40.91
N THR A 53 67.35 93.17 39.72
CA THR A 53 68.52 93.76 39.04
C THR A 53 68.29 95.21 38.59
N LYS A 54 67.02 95.62 38.47
CA LYS A 54 66.64 96.94 37.96
C LYS A 54 66.70 98.04 39.05
N LEU A 55 66.50 97.67 40.32
CA LEU A 55 66.57 98.61 41.45
C LEU A 55 68.02 99.03 41.75
N THR A 56 68.94 98.06 41.91
CA THR A 56 70.31 98.32 42.39
C THR A 56 71.12 99.27 41.48
N LYS A 57 70.98 99.14 40.15
CA LYS A 57 71.67 100.05 39.20
C LYS A 57 71.16 101.50 39.24
N LYS A 58 69.89 101.70 39.60
CA LYS A 58 69.30 103.05 39.68
C LYS A 58 69.91 103.83 40.84
N ASN A 59 70.12 103.17 41.98
CA ASN A 59 70.63 103.80 43.19
C ASN A 59 72.09 104.26 43.04
N LEU A 60 72.98 103.43 42.47
CA LEU A 60 74.38 103.79 42.19
C LEU A 60 74.58 105.09 41.39
N ALA A 61 73.77 105.29 40.34
CA ALA A 61 73.87 106.48 39.49
C ALA A 61 73.53 107.77 40.26
N THR A 62 72.66 107.68 41.26
CA THR A 62 72.27 108.80 42.13
C THR A 62 73.42 109.20 43.05
N THR A 63 74.12 108.21 43.61
CA THR A 63 75.27 108.41 44.51
C THR A 63 76.45 109.05 43.79
N ASP A 64 76.81 108.58 42.59
CA ASP A 64 77.88 109.17 41.79
C ASP A 64 77.58 110.63 41.38
N ALA A 65 76.32 110.93 41.05
CA ALA A 65 75.89 112.29 40.72
C ALA A 65 76.03 113.26 41.91
N ALA A 66 75.74 112.81 43.13
CA ALA A 66 75.92 113.60 44.35
C ALA A 66 77.40 113.93 44.59
N ILE A 67 78.29 112.95 44.44
CA ILE A 67 79.74 113.14 44.63
C ILE A 67 80.31 114.11 43.58
N ASN A 68 79.90 114.02 42.31
CA ASN A 68 80.33 114.97 41.28
C ASN A 68 79.91 116.42 41.61
N LYS A 69 78.70 116.61 42.14
CA LYS A 69 78.19 117.94 42.54
C LYS A 69 78.98 118.54 43.70
N TYR A 70 79.42 117.72 44.66
CA TYR A 70 80.27 118.15 45.78
C TYR A 70 81.58 118.76 45.27
N PHE A 71 82.30 118.08 44.38
CA PHE A 71 83.56 118.58 43.83
C PHE A 71 83.38 119.77 42.87
N HIS A 72 82.32 119.79 42.06
CA HIS A 72 82.06 120.93 41.18
C HIS A 72 81.79 122.23 41.96
N GLY A 73 81.14 122.14 43.14
CA GLY A 73 80.92 123.29 44.02
C GLY A 73 82.22 123.87 44.60
N ILE A 74 83.22 123.01 44.84
CA ILE A 74 84.56 123.43 45.27
C ILE A 74 85.31 124.10 44.11
N GLU A 75 85.13 123.62 42.89
CA GLU A 75 85.75 124.15 41.67
C GLU A 75 85.36 125.62 41.39
N GLN A 76 84.08 125.95 41.54
CA GLN A 76 83.57 127.31 41.31
C GLN A 76 83.95 128.32 42.40
N ALA A 77 84.32 127.87 43.60
CA ALA A 77 84.65 128.73 44.73
C ALA A 77 86.05 129.39 44.62
N GLY A 78 86.84 129.06 43.59
CA GLY A 78 88.04 129.81 43.20
C GLY A 78 89.20 129.79 44.20
N ASN A 79 89.30 128.76 45.05
CA ASN A 79 90.41 128.61 46.00
C ASN A 79 91.59 127.88 45.33
N PRO A 80 92.70 128.57 44.97
CA PRO A 80 93.78 127.98 44.17
C PRO A 80 94.51 126.83 44.91
N MET A 81 94.40 126.79 46.23
CA MET A 81 95.07 125.79 47.07
C MET A 81 94.39 124.41 46.99
N VAL A 82 93.08 124.34 46.77
CA VAL A 82 92.34 123.06 46.67
C VAL A 82 92.42 122.48 45.25
N MET A 83 92.36 123.32 44.21
CA MET A 83 92.47 122.85 42.83
C MET A 83 93.85 122.31 42.48
N ASN A 84 94.93 122.91 43.03
CA ASN A 84 96.28 122.36 42.84
C ASN A 84 96.50 121.07 43.65
N GLN A 85 95.75 120.86 44.74
CA GLN A 85 95.74 119.60 45.49
C GLN A 85 94.99 118.49 44.74
N ILE A 86 93.89 118.77 44.02
CA ILE A 86 93.18 117.76 43.20
C ILE A 86 94.10 117.19 42.11
N ALA A 87 94.99 118.00 41.53
CA ALA A 87 96.02 117.54 40.60
C ALA A 87 97.16 116.74 41.28
N MET A 88 97.37 116.90 42.59
CA MET A 88 98.36 116.14 43.38
C MET A 88 97.81 114.87 44.04
N ILE A 89 96.52 114.53 43.87
CA ILE A 89 95.96 113.23 44.31
C ILE A 89 96.36 112.15 43.30
N SER A 90 97.67 111.89 43.18
CA SER A 90 98.16 110.59 42.71
C SER A 90 98.21 109.57 43.87
N GLY A 91 97.97 110.02 45.11
CA GLY A 91 97.89 109.20 46.33
C GLY A 91 96.46 108.87 46.78
N SER A 92 96.34 108.25 47.95
CA SER A 92 95.08 107.81 48.59
C SER A 92 94.19 109.00 48.95
N VAL A 93 92.87 108.89 48.71
CA VAL A 93 91.86 109.96 48.92
C VAL A 93 91.81 110.42 50.37
N ASN A 94 92.16 109.54 51.31
CA ASN A 94 92.24 109.87 52.74
C ASN A 94 93.39 110.81 53.14
N GLN A 95 94.31 111.13 52.23
CA GLN A 95 95.38 112.11 52.45
C GLN A 95 94.96 113.54 52.08
N MET A 96 93.74 113.72 51.58
CA MET A 96 93.19 115.03 51.29
C MET A 96 93.01 115.81 52.60
N GLU A 97 93.44 117.07 52.64
CA GLU A 97 93.42 117.89 53.87
C GLU A 97 91.99 118.03 54.43
N ASP A 98 90.99 118.04 53.53
CA ASP A 98 89.56 118.08 53.85
C ASP A 98 88.85 116.70 53.76
N TYR A 99 89.62 115.60 53.84
CA TYR A 99 89.06 114.24 53.79
C TYR A 99 87.97 114.01 54.84
N LYS A 100 88.10 114.63 56.01
CA LYS A 100 87.12 114.47 57.09
C LYS A 100 85.73 115.01 56.68
N SER A 101 85.68 116.15 55.99
CA SER A 101 84.42 116.71 55.48
C SER A 101 83.88 115.87 54.32
N PHE A 102 84.76 115.41 53.42
CA PHE A 102 84.35 114.56 52.31
C PHE A 102 83.84 113.17 52.75
N LYS A 103 84.47 112.55 53.75
CA LYS A 103 83.99 111.31 54.37
C LYS A 103 82.62 111.50 55.02
N THR A 104 82.45 112.59 55.77
CA THR A 104 81.15 112.93 56.38
C THR A 104 80.06 113.10 55.32
N PHE A 105 80.40 113.69 54.17
CA PHE A 105 79.50 113.79 53.02
C PHE A 105 79.16 112.42 52.42
N LEU A 106 80.15 111.57 52.15
CA LEU A 106 79.94 110.23 51.61
C LEU A 106 79.06 109.37 52.55
N GLU A 107 79.32 109.42 53.86
CA GLU A 107 78.48 108.75 54.87
C GLU A 107 77.04 109.27 54.82
N GLY A 108 76.86 110.59 54.63
CA GLY A 108 75.54 111.22 54.51
C GLY A 108 74.76 110.81 53.25
N VAL A 109 75.43 110.63 52.11
CA VAL A 109 74.79 110.20 50.86
C VAL A 109 74.33 108.75 50.94
N ILE A 110 75.13 107.86 51.54
CA ILE A 110 74.81 106.42 51.65
C ILE A 110 73.74 106.18 52.73
N ALA A 111 73.74 106.95 53.82
CA ALA A 111 72.74 106.81 54.88
C ALA A 111 71.32 107.23 54.46
N HIS A 112 71.16 108.00 53.37
CA HIS A 112 69.84 108.38 52.83
C HIS A 112 69.24 107.35 51.87
N ASP A 113 70.01 106.32 51.49
CA ASP A 113 69.57 105.28 50.55
C ASP A 113 69.30 103.99 51.33
N GLU A 114 68.23 103.98 52.14
CA GLU A 114 67.72 102.75 52.77
C GLU A 114 67.14 101.84 51.68
N SER A 115 67.99 100.97 51.14
CA SER A 115 67.58 99.84 50.31
C SER A 115 66.73 98.88 51.16
N GLU A 116 65.48 98.62 50.75
CA GLU A 116 64.56 97.61 51.35
C GLU A 116 65.20 96.21 51.49
N VAL A 117 66.32 96.00 50.80
CA VAL A 117 67.04 94.73 50.67
C VAL A 117 68.09 94.51 51.77
N ASN A 118 68.32 95.47 52.67
CA ASN A 118 69.28 95.35 53.78
C ASN A 118 70.71 94.99 53.29
N GLU A 119 71.08 95.50 52.12
CA GLU A 119 72.41 95.32 51.53
C GLU A 119 73.45 96.24 52.21
N LYS A 120 74.68 95.76 52.38
CA LYS A 120 75.79 96.54 52.95
C LYS A 120 76.76 96.97 51.86
N ILE A 121 77.22 98.22 51.90
CA ILE A 121 78.12 98.81 50.89
C ILE A 121 79.51 99.08 51.49
N ILE A 122 80.53 98.75 50.72
CA ILE A 122 81.93 99.12 50.96
C ILE A 122 82.39 100.00 49.81
N ILE A 123 82.91 101.20 50.09
CA ILE A 123 83.47 102.11 49.09
C ILE A 123 84.98 102.13 49.20
N VAL A 124 85.66 101.96 48.08
CA VAL A 124 87.12 101.86 48.03
C VAL A 124 87.66 102.84 47.00
N ASP A 125 88.74 103.53 47.35
CA ASP A 125 89.42 104.47 46.45
C ASP A 125 90.36 103.79 45.45
N LYS A 126 90.87 104.57 44.51
CA LYS A 126 91.82 104.13 43.48
C LYS A 126 93.05 103.42 44.00
N SER A 127 93.56 103.81 45.17
CA SER A 127 94.74 103.16 45.74
C SER A 127 94.39 101.80 46.36
N GLY A 128 93.11 101.44 46.46
CA GLY A 128 92.59 100.25 47.13
C GLY A 128 92.32 100.48 48.61
N THR A 129 92.29 101.73 49.07
CA THR A 129 92.00 102.07 50.47
C THR A 129 90.50 102.17 50.68
N VAL A 130 89.98 101.50 51.71
CA VAL A 130 88.56 101.53 52.06
C VAL A 130 88.22 102.89 52.66
N LEU A 131 87.25 103.57 52.07
CA LEU A 131 86.76 104.88 52.51
C LEU A 131 85.58 104.75 53.46
N ILE A 132 84.66 103.84 53.14
CA ILE A 132 83.49 103.50 53.96
C ILE A 132 83.32 101.99 53.93
N ASP A 133 83.07 101.39 55.09
CA ASP A 133 82.71 99.98 55.19
C ASP A 133 81.50 99.81 56.11
N GLN A 134 80.33 99.56 55.52
CA GLN A 134 79.11 99.31 56.29
C GLN A 134 79.01 97.88 56.84
N LEU A 135 79.88 96.98 56.41
CA LEU A 135 79.90 95.61 56.91
C LEU A 135 80.77 95.52 58.17
N ASP A 136 81.96 96.13 58.14
CA ASP A 136 82.88 96.23 59.28
C ASP A 136 83.75 97.50 59.18
N SER A 137 83.34 98.55 59.90
CA SER A 137 84.02 99.85 59.89
C SER A 137 85.47 99.81 60.41
N SER A 138 85.91 98.72 61.05
CA SER A 138 87.30 98.58 61.52
C SER A 138 88.32 98.47 60.37
N TYR A 139 87.86 98.28 59.14
CA TYR A 139 88.67 98.22 57.92
C TYR A 139 88.79 99.55 57.17
N GLU A 140 88.12 100.61 57.62
CA GLU A 140 88.26 101.94 57.02
C GLU A 140 89.69 102.48 57.15
N ASN A 141 90.16 103.16 56.10
CA ASN A 141 91.53 103.62 55.91
C ASN A 141 92.60 102.51 55.82
N LYS A 142 92.20 101.23 55.80
CA LYS A 142 93.08 100.10 55.46
C LYS A 142 92.87 99.69 53.99
N LYS A 143 93.75 98.84 53.46
CA LYS A 143 93.57 98.28 52.11
C LYS A 143 92.45 97.24 52.12
N LEU A 144 91.56 97.27 51.11
CA LEU A 144 90.46 96.31 50.96
C LEU A 144 90.98 94.87 50.85
N ALA A 145 92.17 94.68 50.27
CA ALA A 145 92.88 93.40 50.22
C ALA A 145 93.08 92.75 51.60
N ASN A 146 93.10 93.54 52.68
CA ASN A 146 93.24 93.03 54.04
C ASN A 146 91.89 92.74 54.71
N HIS A 147 90.77 92.94 54.03
CA HIS A 147 89.44 92.65 54.56
C HIS A 147 89.25 91.13 54.66
N ASN A 148 88.65 90.66 55.75
CA ASN A 148 88.37 89.22 55.98
C ASN A 148 87.24 88.64 55.09
N LEU A 149 86.89 89.30 53.98
CA LEU A 149 85.95 88.76 53.00
C LEU A 149 86.75 87.95 51.99
N ALA A 150 86.71 86.62 52.13
CA ALA A 150 87.40 85.71 51.23
C ALA A 150 87.06 86.02 49.76
N GLY A 151 88.10 86.19 48.94
CA GLY A 151 87.99 86.57 47.51
C GLY A 151 88.31 88.03 47.17
N LEU A 152 88.48 88.92 48.17
CA LEU A 152 88.91 90.32 47.95
C LEU A 152 90.43 90.54 48.12
N GLU A 153 91.18 89.49 48.47
CA GLU A 153 92.60 89.55 48.84
C GLU A 153 93.53 90.16 47.76
N ASN A 154 93.15 90.04 46.48
CA ASN A 154 93.91 90.59 45.34
C ASN A 154 93.13 91.67 44.57
N TYR A 155 92.08 92.25 45.18
CA TYR A 155 91.20 93.20 44.53
C TYR A 155 91.96 94.39 43.95
N LYS A 156 91.82 94.64 42.65
CA LYS A 156 92.28 95.87 41.99
C LYS A 156 91.08 96.69 41.56
N LEU A 157 91.19 98.01 41.64
CA LEU A 157 90.13 98.91 41.23
C LEU A 157 89.71 98.65 39.77
N GLY A 158 88.42 98.45 39.53
CA GLY A 158 87.82 98.12 38.23
C GLY A 158 87.48 96.64 38.02
N ASP A 159 87.89 95.73 38.92
CA ASP A 159 87.52 94.31 38.81
C ASP A 159 86.03 94.11 39.09
N LYS A 160 85.30 93.49 38.16
CA LYS A 160 83.91 93.04 38.35
C LYS A 160 83.90 91.70 39.08
N VAL A 161 83.49 91.74 40.33
CA VAL A 161 83.47 90.61 41.24
C VAL A 161 82.03 90.16 41.43
N TRP A 162 81.75 88.89 41.19
CA TRP A 162 80.48 88.24 41.56
C TRP A 162 80.74 86.85 42.10
N TYR A 163 80.60 86.68 43.41
CA TYR A 163 80.71 85.37 44.04
C TYR A 163 79.93 85.34 45.35
N ARG A 164 79.72 84.13 45.86
CA ARG A 164 79.10 83.91 47.17
C ARG A 164 80.17 83.51 48.17
N THR A 165 80.23 84.22 49.28
CA THR A 165 81.14 83.92 50.38
C THR A 165 80.39 83.84 51.69
N THR A 166 81.06 83.41 52.74
CA THR A 166 80.48 83.33 54.07
C THR A 166 81.30 84.22 54.98
N PHE A 167 80.64 85.21 55.61
CA PHE A 167 81.26 86.12 56.56
C PHE A 167 80.44 86.09 57.85
N GLY A 168 81.08 85.89 59.00
CA GLY A 168 80.38 85.77 60.30
C GLY A 168 79.33 84.65 60.37
N GLY A 169 79.49 83.56 59.60
CA GLY A 169 78.56 82.41 59.59
C GLY A 169 77.34 82.56 58.67
N THR A 170 77.13 83.74 58.08
CA THR A 170 76.02 84.00 57.14
C THR A 170 76.56 83.99 55.71
N LYS A 171 75.84 83.35 54.79
CA LYS A 171 76.21 83.33 53.36
C LYS A 171 75.76 84.63 52.71
N TYR A 172 76.71 85.32 52.11
CA TYR A 172 76.50 86.55 51.36
C TYR A 172 76.87 86.33 49.89
N GLU A 173 76.21 87.08 49.02
CA GLU A 173 76.60 87.30 47.65
C GLU A 173 77.27 88.68 47.54
N ILE A 174 78.51 88.71 47.06
CA ILE A 174 79.30 89.92 46.88
C ILE A 174 79.24 90.34 45.42
N ARG A 175 79.02 91.63 45.17
CA ARG A 175 79.02 92.24 43.84
C ARG A 175 79.80 93.55 43.85
N SER A 176 80.78 93.72 42.97
CA SER A 176 81.44 95.03 42.78
C SER A 176 80.93 95.77 41.54
N TYR A 177 80.85 97.09 41.65
CA TYR A 177 80.50 98.03 40.61
C TYR A 177 81.48 99.21 40.63
N GLN A 178 82.04 99.54 39.47
CA GLN A 178 82.95 100.65 39.34
C GLN A 178 82.20 101.98 39.31
N SER A 179 82.69 102.99 40.04
CA SER A 179 82.12 104.35 40.02
C SER A 179 82.41 105.04 38.69
N GLU A 180 81.44 105.78 38.17
CA GLU A 180 81.58 106.63 36.99
C GLU A 180 81.93 108.09 37.36
N ASN A 181 82.39 108.35 38.60
CA ASN A 181 82.77 109.68 39.06
C ASN A 181 84.05 110.21 38.36
N HIS A 182 84.02 111.48 37.93
CA HIS A 182 85.09 112.06 37.11
C HIS A 182 86.19 112.78 37.93
N TYR A 183 85.92 113.10 39.19
CA TYR A 183 86.88 113.80 40.06
C TYR A 183 87.70 112.83 40.91
N VAL A 184 87.08 111.74 41.41
CA VAL A 184 87.76 110.75 42.25
C VAL A 184 87.37 109.34 41.82
N GLN A 185 88.36 108.52 41.47
CA GLN A 185 88.12 107.13 41.06
C GLN A 185 87.89 106.23 42.30
N MET A 186 86.76 105.54 42.33
CA MET A 186 86.32 104.65 43.42
C MET A 186 85.53 103.44 42.88
N ASP A 187 85.35 102.40 43.69
CA ASP A 187 84.45 101.28 43.43
C ASP A 187 83.50 101.06 44.61
N TYR A 188 82.29 100.59 44.29
CA TYR A 188 81.27 100.15 45.24
C TYR A 188 81.24 98.62 45.30
N VAL A 189 81.45 98.05 46.48
CA VAL A 189 81.32 96.61 46.73
C VAL A 189 80.11 96.36 47.61
N PHE A 190 79.09 95.70 47.06
CA PHE A 190 77.84 95.33 47.73
C PHE A 190 77.93 93.93 48.31
N VAL A 191 77.41 93.75 49.52
CA VAL A 191 77.35 92.48 50.25
C VAL A 191 75.90 92.17 50.63
N ILE A 192 75.31 91.12 50.03
CA ILE A 192 73.85 90.80 50.10
C ILE A 192 73.61 89.42 50.75
N PRO A 193 72.78 89.25 51.80
CA PRO A 193 72.53 87.94 52.43
C PRO A 193 71.69 86.98 51.55
N LEU A 194 72.02 85.67 51.54
CA LEU A 194 71.37 84.65 50.69
C LEU A 194 69.97 84.18 51.14
N SER A 195 69.52 84.49 52.36
CA SER A 195 68.28 83.96 52.94
C SER A 195 66.98 84.41 52.27
N ILE A 196 67.06 85.30 51.28
CA ILE A 196 65.91 85.90 50.57
C ILE A 196 65.62 85.16 49.24
N VAL A 197 66.49 84.25 48.78
CA VAL A 197 66.39 83.61 47.45
C VAL A 197 65.63 82.26 47.46
N ASP A 198 65.45 81.59 48.60
CA ASP A 198 64.97 80.19 48.68
C ASP A 198 63.49 79.97 49.08
N ALA A 199 62.61 80.99 49.07
CA ALA A 199 61.23 80.88 49.60
C ALA A 199 60.13 80.43 48.60
N ALA A 200 60.45 79.96 47.38
CA ALA A 200 59.46 79.79 46.29
C ALA A 200 58.89 78.36 46.04
N ASP A 201 59.41 77.28 46.65
CA ASP A 201 59.13 75.91 46.15
C ASP A 201 57.95 75.13 46.80
N ASN A 202 57.37 75.57 47.93
CA ASN A 202 56.42 74.71 48.68
C ASN A 202 54.93 74.80 48.27
N SER A 203 54.55 75.74 47.40
CA SER A 203 53.13 75.95 46.99
C SER A 203 52.69 75.09 45.78
N ILE A 204 53.63 74.44 45.09
CA ILE A 204 53.39 73.75 43.82
C ILE A 204 52.86 72.31 44.01
N TYR A 205 53.24 71.61 45.07
CA TYR A 205 52.87 70.20 45.26
C TYR A 205 51.40 69.97 45.68
N ILE A 206 50.76 70.91 46.38
CA ILE A 206 49.38 70.76 46.87
C ILE A 206 48.35 70.86 45.72
N THR A 207 48.61 71.69 44.71
CA THR A 207 47.70 71.88 43.57
C THR A 207 47.63 70.64 42.65
N LEU A 208 48.74 69.92 42.48
CA LEU A 208 48.79 68.70 41.65
C LEU A 208 48.04 67.51 42.28
N ALA A 209 48.03 67.37 43.60
CA ALA A 209 47.33 66.29 44.29
C ALA A 209 45.80 66.38 44.13
N PHE A 210 45.24 67.60 44.10
CA PHE A 210 43.78 67.81 44.00
C PHE A 210 43.24 67.44 42.61
N ALA A 211 43.98 67.73 41.54
CA ALA A 211 43.60 67.39 40.17
C ALA A 211 43.56 65.87 39.93
N PHE A 212 44.44 65.11 40.58
CA PHE A 212 44.49 63.65 40.45
C PHE A 212 43.27 62.96 41.07
N VAL A 213 42.84 63.39 42.26
CA VAL A 213 41.68 62.81 42.96
C VAL A 213 40.37 63.02 42.18
N LEU A 214 40.20 64.20 41.57
CA LEU A 214 39.02 64.51 40.77
C LEU A 214 38.90 63.63 39.52
N GLY A 215 40.03 63.36 38.85
CA GLY A 215 40.06 62.45 37.69
C GLY A 215 39.75 60.99 38.06
N LEU A 216 40.12 60.56 39.26
CA LEU A 216 39.84 59.21 39.74
C LEU A 216 38.33 59.00 40.02
N ILE A 217 37.68 60.00 40.61
CA ILE A 217 36.24 59.98 40.90
C ILE A 217 35.41 59.91 39.61
N THR A 218 35.74 60.72 38.60
CA THR A 218 35.00 60.71 37.32
C THR A 218 35.08 59.36 36.61
N THR A 219 36.23 58.68 36.70
CA THR A 219 36.44 57.37 36.06
C THR A 219 35.56 56.29 36.70
N ILE A 220 35.44 56.29 38.03
CA ILE A 220 34.60 55.32 38.78
C ILE A 220 33.11 55.49 38.44
N ILE A 221 32.64 56.73 38.30
CA ILE A 221 31.23 57.03 37.98
C ILE A 221 30.87 56.52 36.59
N VAL A 222 31.71 56.79 35.58
CA VAL A 222 31.48 56.32 34.19
C VAL A 222 31.47 54.80 34.14
N MET A 223 32.38 54.13 34.86
CA MET A 223 32.43 52.67 34.93
C MET A 223 31.14 52.07 35.49
N LYS A 224 30.56 52.67 36.53
CA LYS A 224 29.27 52.21 37.09
C LYS A 224 28.11 52.33 36.10
N ILE A 225 28.06 53.41 35.31
CA ILE A 225 27.01 53.62 34.31
C ILE A 225 27.09 52.54 33.22
N VAL A 226 28.28 52.30 32.66
CA VAL A 226 28.51 51.28 31.62
C VAL A 226 28.18 49.87 32.13
N CYS A 227 28.60 49.54 33.35
CA CYS A 227 28.28 48.25 33.97
C CYS A 227 26.76 48.06 34.17
N GLY A 228 26.04 49.11 34.57
CA GLY A 228 24.60 49.04 34.84
C GLY A 228 23.72 49.00 33.59
N THR A 229 24.05 49.78 32.56
CA THR A 229 23.17 49.98 31.38
C THR A 229 23.51 49.10 30.18
N ILE A 230 24.73 48.57 30.06
CA ILE A 230 25.13 47.79 28.87
C ILE A 230 25.52 46.37 29.27
N ILE A 231 26.46 46.22 30.21
CA ILE A 231 27.01 44.91 30.57
C ILE A 231 25.95 44.03 31.24
N ARG A 232 25.15 44.58 32.15
CA ARG A 232 24.15 43.80 32.88
C ARG A 232 23.02 43.27 31.97
N PRO A 233 22.41 44.08 31.07
CA PRO A 233 21.45 43.57 30.09
C PRO A 233 22.04 42.56 29.11
N LEU A 234 23.26 42.79 28.58
CA LEU A 234 23.94 41.83 27.70
C LEU A 234 24.23 40.50 28.41
N LYS A 235 24.59 40.54 29.70
CA LYS A 235 24.80 39.35 30.51
C LYS A 235 23.49 38.56 30.71
N ASN A 236 22.35 39.24 30.86
CA ASN A 236 21.05 38.58 30.92
C ASN A 236 20.66 37.94 29.58
N VAL A 237 20.86 38.64 28.45
CA VAL A 237 20.64 38.08 27.10
C VAL A 237 21.51 36.85 26.89
N SER A 238 22.80 36.94 27.25
CA SER A 238 23.73 35.81 27.19
C SER A 238 23.33 34.66 28.12
N SER A 239 22.82 34.94 29.32
CA SER A 239 22.38 33.92 30.27
C SER A 239 21.16 33.16 29.76
N ILE A 240 20.17 33.85 29.21
CA ILE A 240 18.95 33.22 28.67
C ILE A 240 19.27 32.43 27.40
N LEU A 241 20.13 32.97 26.53
CA LEU A 241 20.65 32.21 25.39
C LEU A 241 21.40 30.97 25.82
N LYS A 242 22.21 31.07 26.89
CA LYS A 242 22.93 29.95 27.46
C LYS A 242 21.97 28.90 28.04
N ASP A 243 20.93 29.30 28.75
CA ASP A 243 19.91 28.37 29.27
C ASP A 243 19.13 27.68 28.13
N ILE A 244 18.91 28.35 27.01
CA ILE A 244 18.25 27.75 25.84
C ILE A 244 19.21 26.81 25.08
N SER A 245 20.50 27.14 25.01
CA SER A 245 21.49 26.33 24.27
C SER A 245 22.08 25.16 25.08
N GLU A 246 22.25 25.33 26.39
CA GLU A 246 22.85 24.34 27.30
C GLU A 246 21.82 23.67 28.23
N GLY A 247 20.62 24.25 28.38
CA GLY A 247 19.52 23.67 29.15
C GLY A 247 18.54 22.85 28.30
N GLU A 248 17.32 22.62 28.80
CA GLU A 248 16.28 21.80 28.15
C GLU A 248 15.55 22.51 27.00
N GLY A 249 16.21 23.46 26.31
CA GLY A 249 15.61 24.16 25.16
C GLY A 249 14.24 24.79 25.47
N ASP A 250 14.12 25.49 26.61
CA ASP A 250 12.86 26.13 27.03
C ASP A 250 12.54 27.35 26.15
N LEU A 251 11.73 27.12 25.12
CA LEU A 251 11.27 28.11 24.17
C LEU A 251 10.13 28.98 24.73
N THR A 252 9.70 28.78 25.98
CA THR A 252 8.75 29.69 26.66
C THR A 252 9.43 30.95 27.18
N GLN A 253 10.76 30.94 27.31
CA GLN A 253 11.54 32.07 27.82
C GLN A 253 11.48 33.28 26.88
N ARG A 254 11.39 34.48 27.45
CA ARG A 254 11.36 35.75 26.70
C ARG A 254 12.36 36.73 27.29
N LEU A 255 13.10 37.42 26.41
CA LEU A 255 13.99 38.50 26.82
C LEU A 255 13.16 39.74 27.20
N PRO A 256 13.49 40.41 28.32
CA PRO A 256 12.79 41.63 28.73
C PRO A 256 13.07 42.76 27.75
N VAL A 257 12.00 43.36 27.21
CA VAL A 257 12.07 44.48 26.28
C VAL A 257 11.99 45.79 27.07
N GLN A 258 13.11 46.23 27.64
CA GLN A 258 13.21 47.47 28.42
C GLN A 258 14.29 48.39 27.84
N GLY A 259 13.88 49.55 27.32
CA GLY A 259 14.79 50.54 26.75
C GLY A 259 14.36 51.00 25.36
N ASN A 260 15.27 51.68 24.65
CA ASN A 260 15.13 52.10 23.25
C ASN A 260 16.52 52.08 22.56
N ASP A 261 17.29 51.03 22.84
CA ASP A 261 18.68 50.84 22.40
C ASP A 261 18.86 49.53 21.63
N GLU A 262 20.08 49.24 21.18
CA GLU A 262 20.41 48.04 20.40
C GLU A 262 20.13 46.74 21.15
N VAL A 263 20.21 46.74 22.48
CA VAL A 263 19.91 45.56 23.30
C VAL A 263 18.41 45.28 23.29
N THR A 264 17.60 46.34 23.27
CA THR A 264 16.13 46.26 23.14
C THR A 264 15.70 45.68 21.78
N ASP A 265 16.37 46.09 20.69
CA ASP A 265 16.13 45.53 19.34
C ASP A 265 16.47 44.03 19.29
N ILE A 266 17.60 43.62 19.89
CA ILE A 266 17.99 42.21 19.99
C ILE A 266 16.95 41.40 20.76
N ALA A 267 16.49 41.91 21.91
CA ALA A 267 15.45 41.25 22.70
C ALA A 267 14.15 41.06 21.90
N THR A 268 13.75 42.07 21.12
CA THR A 268 12.55 42.04 20.29
C THR A 268 12.63 41.00 19.17
N TYR A 269 13.71 41.04 18.36
CA TYR A 269 13.89 40.08 17.26
C TYR A 269 14.12 38.65 17.77
N PHE A 270 14.78 38.49 18.91
CA PHE A 270 14.92 37.21 19.56
C PHE A 270 13.56 36.63 19.95
N ASN A 271 12.72 37.40 20.65
CA ASN A 271 11.38 36.95 21.06
C ASN A 271 10.50 36.56 19.85
N GLN A 272 10.55 37.34 18.75
CA GLN A 272 9.84 37.00 17.51
C GLN A 272 10.35 35.70 16.87
N THR A 273 11.66 35.47 16.92
CA THR A 273 12.27 34.25 16.39
C THR A 273 11.86 33.04 17.22
N ILE A 274 11.93 33.14 18.55
CA ILE A 274 11.48 32.08 19.46
C ILE A 274 9.99 31.79 19.27
N GLN A 275 9.13 32.80 19.09
CA GLN A 275 7.71 32.60 18.80
C GLN A 275 7.47 31.82 17.48
N LYS A 276 8.26 32.08 16.43
CA LYS A 276 8.18 31.31 15.18
C LYS A 276 8.67 29.88 15.35
N ILE A 277 9.73 29.66 16.13
CA ILE A 277 10.25 28.32 16.43
C ILE A 277 9.21 27.55 17.24
N ASP A 278 8.61 28.16 18.26
CA ASP A 278 7.53 27.59 19.07
C ASP A 278 6.34 27.14 18.20
N GLY A 279 5.77 28.05 17.39
CA GLY A 279 4.67 27.69 16.48
C GLY A 279 5.04 26.59 15.47
N THR A 280 6.30 26.52 15.04
CA THR A 280 6.78 25.44 14.17
C THR A 280 6.85 24.12 14.92
N MET A 281 7.36 24.10 16.16
CA MET A 281 7.41 22.89 16.99
C MET A 281 6.01 22.35 17.31
N GLN A 282 5.05 23.24 17.64
CA GLN A 282 3.65 22.86 17.83
C GLN A 282 3.04 22.25 16.56
N THR A 283 3.29 22.86 15.40
CA THR A 283 2.83 22.32 14.10
C THR A 283 3.42 20.94 13.84
N VAL A 284 4.73 20.76 14.02
CA VAL A 284 5.38 19.47 13.80
C VAL A 284 4.89 18.42 14.81
N GLN A 285 4.61 18.80 16.06
CA GLN A 285 4.03 17.89 17.07
C GLN A 285 2.61 17.45 16.67
N SER A 286 1.77 18.37 16.20
CA SER A 286 0.42 18.08 15.68
C SER A 286 0.48 17.17 14.45
N GLU A 287 1.28 17.51 13.44
CA GLU A 287 1.44 16.72 12.22
C GLU A 287 2.03 15.33 12.51
N SER A 288 2.97 15.22 13.46
CA SER A 288 3.50 13.93 13.92
C SER A 288 2.42 13.06 14.56
N SER A 289 1.50 13.65 15.32
CA SER A 289 0.35 12.93 15.90
C SER A 289 -0.61 12.42 14.82
N VAL A 290 -0.92 13.26 13.82
CA VAL A 290 -1.73 12.85 12.65
C VAL A 290 -1.06 11.70 11.90
N MET A 291 0.25 11.79 11.67
CA MET A 291 1.00 10.75 10.97
C MET A 291 1.07 9.45 11.80
N LYS A 292 1.16 9.52 13.13
CA LYS A 292 1.09 8.36 14.02
C LYS A 292 -0.27 7.65 13.90
N ASN A 293 -1.36 8.41 13.93
CA ASN A 293 -2.71 7.86 13.74
C ASN A 293 -2.89 7.23 12.36
N ALA A 294 -2.38 7.87 11.30
CA ALA A 294 -2.41 7.33 9.95
C ALA A 294 -1.65 5.99 9.85
N ALA A 295 -0.48 5.88 10.48
CA ALA A 295 0.28 4.62 10.54
C ALA A 295 -0.47 3.51 11.30
N THR A 296 -1.15 3.85 12.41
CA THR A 296 -2.01 2.91 13.16
C THR A 296 -3.18 2.41 12.30
N VAL A 297 -3.91 3.33 11.64
CA VAL A 297 -5.03 2.96 10.75
C VAL A 297 -4.52 2.09 9.60
N LEU A 298 -3.39 2.44 9.00
CA LEU A 298 -2.76 1.64 7.96
C LEU A 298 -2.48 0.22 8.48
N SER A 299 -1.82 0.06 9.63
CA SER A 299 -1.51 -1.26 10.19
C SER A 299 -2.77 -2.11 10.49
N ASN A 300 -3.85 -1.48 10.96
CA ASN A 300 -5.13 -2.16 11.14
C ASN A 300 -5.71 -2.65 9.81
N ASN A 301 -5.74 -1.79 8.78
CA ASN A 301 -6.18 -2.18 7.43
C ASN A 301 -5.30 -3.31 6.84
N MET A 302 -4.00 -3.30 7.16
CA MET A 302 -3.09 -4.38 6.75
C MET A 302 -3.49 -5.72 7.37
N THR A 303 -3.81 -5.71 8.66
CA THR A 303 -4.25 -6.90 9.39
C THR A 303 -5.57 -7.44 8.84
N GLU A 304 -6.55 -6.56 8.57
CA GLU A 304 -7.85 -6.94 8.01
C GLU A 304 -7.71 -7.53 6.61
N THR A 305 -6.92 -6.88 5.75
CA THR A 305 -6.66 -7.38 4.39
C THR A 305 -5.89 -8.70 4.41
N ALA A 306 -4.96 -8.92 5.34
CA ALA A 306 -4.30 -10.22 5.51
C ALA A 306 -5.29 -11.33 5.90
N SER A 307 -6.30 -11.02 6.73
CA SER A 307 -7.38 -11.95 7.03
C SER A 307 -8.22 -12.29 5.79
N ALA A 308 -8.58 -11.27 5.00
CA ALA A 308 -9.29 -11.47 3.74
C ALA A 308 -8.49 -12.31 2.74
N LEU A 309 -7.17 -12.10 2.63
CA LEU A 309 -6.29 -12.93 1.79
C LEU A 309 -6.26 -14.39 2.23
N ASN A 310 -6.21 -14.67 3.53
CA ASN A 310 -6.29 -16.04 4.04
C ASN A 310 -7.62 -16.70 3.66
N GLN A 311 -8.74 -15.97 3.70
CA GLN A 311 -10.04 -16.47 3.22
C GLN A 311 -10.03 -16.75 1.72
N ILE A 312 -9.44 -15.85 0.91
CA ILE A 312 -9.31 -16.05 -0.54
C ILE A 312 -8.47 -17.30 -0.83
N THR A 313 -7.33 -17.50 -0.16
CA THR A 313 -6.51 -18.71 -0.28
C THR A 313 -7.29 -19.97 0.05
N SER A 314 -8.10 -19.95 1.12
CA SER A 314 -8.97 -21.07 1.47
C SER A 314 -9.99 -21.35 0.36
N ASN A 315 -10.65 -20.31 -0.16
CA ASN A 315 -11.61 -20.45 -1.27
C ASN A 315 -10.94 -21.00 -2.53
N ILE A 316 -9.72 -20.57 -2.83
CA ILE A 316 -8.93 -21.09 -3.96
C ILE A 316 -8.70 -22.59 -3.80
N SER A 317 -8.27 -23.03 -2.62
CA SER A 317 -8.06 -24.45 -2.32
C SER A 317 -9.36 -25.26 -2.45
N SER A 318 -10.48 -24.74 -1.92
CA SER A 318 -11.80 -25.39 -2.02
C SER A 318 -12.27 -25.54 -3.46
N ILE A 319 -12.17 -24.48 -4.27
CA ILE A 319 -12.54 -24.53 -5.69
C ILE A 319 -11.62 -25.49 -6.45
N ARG A 320 -10.32 -25.52 -6.13
CA ARG A 320 -9.39 -26.50 -6.73
C ARG A 320 -9.82 -27.95 -6.46
N GLY A 321 -10.26 -28.25 -5.23
CA GLY A 321 -10.84 -29.55 -4.90
C GLY A 321 -12.12 -29.85 -5.70
N GLN A 322 -12.99 -28.86 -5.91
CA GLN A 322 -14.17 -29.02 -6.75
C GLN A 322 -13.82 -29.27 -8.22
N VAL A 323 -12.80 -28.60 -8.75
CA VAL A 323 -12.29 -28.82 -10.12
C VAL A 323 -11.74 -30.23 -10.31
N THR A 324 -11.02 -30.77 -9.31
CA THR A 324 -10.58 -32.18 -9.34
C THR A 324 -11.78 -33.13 -9.40
N ASN A 325 -12.76 -32.96 -8.51
CA ASN A 325 -13.96 -33.80 -8.51
C ASN A 325 -14.75 -33.67 -9.84
N GLN A 326 -14.82 -32.45 -10.40
CA GLN A 326 -15.47 -32.19 -11.69
C GLN A 326 -14.76 -32.92 -12.83
N THR A 327 -13.42 -32.99 -12.79
CA THR A 327 -12.63 -33.70 -13.80
C THR A 327 -12.93 -35.20 -13.77
N GLU A 328 -12.96 -35.81 -12.57
CA GLU A 328 -13.33 -37.22 -12.39
C GLU A 328 -14.77 -37.50 -12.86
N ALA A 329 -15.71 -36.61 -12.52
CA ALA A 329 -17.10 -36.74 -12.95
C ALA A 329 -17.25 -36.62 -14.48
N VAL A 330 -16.46 -35.76 -15.13
CA VAL A 330 -16.43 -35.61 -16.59
C VAL A 330 -15.90 -36.88 -17.26
N GLU A 331 -14.83 -37.47 -16.73
CA GLU A 331 -14.29 -38.73 -17.23
C GLU A 331 -15.30 -39.88 -17.09
N GLN A 332 -15.93 -40.02 -15.92
CA GLN A 332 -16.96 -41.03 -15.69
C GLN A 332 -18.15 -40.88 -16.64
N ASN A 333 -18.67 -39.67 -16.81
CA ASN A 333 -19.79 -39.41 -17.72
C ASN A 333 -19.41 -39.70 -19.18
N THR A 334 -18.18 -39.41 -19.59
CA THR A 334 -17.68 -39.76 -20.93
C THR A 334 -17.69 -41.27 -21.15
N ASN A 335 -17.28 -42.05 -20.14
CA ASN A 335 -17.35 -43.52 -20.21
C ASN A 335 -18.79 -44.03 -20.31
N ILE A 336 -19.71 -43.46 -19.54
CA ILE A 336 -21.16 -43.80 -19.62
C ILE A 336 -21.72 -43.50 -21.01
N VAL A 337 -21.36 -42.37 -21.61
CA VAL A 337 -21.81 -42.01 -22.98
C VAL A 337 -21.29 -43.00 -24.01
N ASN A 338 -20.05 -43.46 -23.87
CA ASN A 338 -19.49 -44.51 -24.73
C ASN A 338 -20.24 -45.85 -24.57
N GLU A 339 -20.59 -46.25 -23.35
CA GLU A 339 -21.41 -47.44 -23.09
C GLU A 339 -22.81 -47.33 -23.70
N ILE A 340 -23.42 -46.15 -23.63
CA ILE A 340 -24.71 -45.86 -24.29
C ILE A 340 -24.58 -46.02 -25.80
N SER A 341 -23.51 -45.49 -26.40
CA SER A 341 -23.24 -45.61 -27.85
C SER A 341 -23.11 -47.07 -28.29
N ASN A 342 -22.38 -47.89 -27.52
CA ASN A 342 -22.27 -49.33 -27.76
C ASN A 342 -23.63 -50.03 -27.61
N SER A 343 -24.42 -49.66 -26.60
CA SER A 343 -25.76 -50.22 -26.38
C SER A 343 -26.71 -49.90 -27.53
N ILE A 344 -26.64 -48.69 -28.09
CA ILE A 344 -27.42 -48.28 -29.26
C ILE A 344 -27.00 -49.08 -30.50
N THR A 345 -25.71 -49.36 -30.67
CA THR A 345 -25.21 -50.21 -31.76
C THR A 345 -25.79 -51.63 -31.67
N ASN A 346 -25.78 -52.24 -30.47
CA ASN A 346 -26.38 -53.56 -30.24
C ASN A 346 -27.90 -53.54 -30.43
N LEU A 347 -28.57 -52.46 -30.02
CA LEU A 347 -30.00 -52.26 -30.25
C LEU A 347 -30.31 -52.23 -31.75
N ASN A 348 -29.52 -51.52 -32.56
CA ASN A 348 -29.69 -51.49 -34.02
C ASN A 348 -29.58 -52.88 -34.65
N HIS A 349 -28.59 -53.69 -34.23
CA HIS A 349 -28.47 -55.08 -34.69
C HIS A 349 -29.71 -55.92 -34.29
N SER A 350 -30.23 -55.71 -33.08
CA SER A 350 -31.44 -56.39 -32.61
C SER A 350 -32.69 -55.99 -33.39
N ILE A 351 -32.81 -54.72 -33.76
CA ILE A 351 -33.90 -54.20 -34.62
C ILE A 351 -33.84 -54.83 -36.01
N GLU A 352 -32.65 -54.95 -36.59
CA GLU A 352 -32.47 -55.59 -37.90
C GLU A 352 -32.84 -57.08 -37.86
N ALA A 353 -32.37 -57.80 -36.83
CA ALA A 353 -32.76 -59.19 -36.60
C ALA A 353 -34.28 -59.34 -36.43
N GLN A 354 -34.92 -58.48 -35.63
CA GLN A 354 -36.36 -58.47 -35.43
C GLN A 354 -37.12 -58.22 -36.74
N SER A 355 -36.67 -57.24 -37.54
CA SER A 355 -37.27 -56.94 -38.84
C SER A 355 -37.25 -58.17 -39.76
N ASN A 356 -36.13 -58.90 -39.80
CA ASN A 356 -36.01 -60.11 -40.60
C ASN A 356 -36.94 -61.23 -40.09
N SER A 357 -37.00 -61.44 -38.76
CA SER A 357 -37.91 -62.42 -38.16
C SER A 357 -39.39 -62.08 -38.40
N VAL A 358 -39.74 -60.78 -38.41
CA VAL A 358 -41.09 -60.31 -38.71
C VAL A 358 -41.49 -60.64 -40.15
N VAL A 359 -40.60 -60.34 -41.11
CA VAL A 359 -40.84 -60.68 -42.52
C VAL A 359 -41.01 -62.20 -42.70
N GLN A 360 -40.09 -62.99 -42.14
CA GLN A 360 -40.15 -64.45 -42.25
C GLN A 360 -41.42 -65.04 -41.63
N SER A 361 -41.79 -64.57 -40.44
CA SER A 361 -42.99 -65.07 -39.74
C SER A 361 -44.26 -64.65 -40.48
N THR A 362 -44.29 -63.46 -41.08
CA THR A 362 -45.42 -63.02 -41.91
C THR A 362 -45.61 -63.96 -43.10
N SER A 363 -44.54 -64.28 -43.84
CA SER A 363 -44.62 -65.21 -44.96
C SER A 363 -45.07 -66.61 -44.55
N ALA A 364 -44.60 -67.12 -43.41
CA ALA A 364 -45.02 -68.43 -42.90
C ALA A 364 -46.53 -68.45 -42.54
N VAL A 365 -47.05 -67.35 -41.99
CA VAL A 365 -48.47 -67.21 -41.67
C VAL A 365 -49.32 -67.05 -42.94
N GLU A 366 -48.84 -66.30 -43.93
CA GLU A 366 -49.50 -66.21 -45.26
C GLU A 366 -49.61 -67.58 -45.93
N GLU A 367 -48.54 -68.38 -45.89
CA GLU A 367 -48.53 -69.75 -46.41
C GLU A 367 -49.50 -70.66 -45.63
N MET A 368 -49.55 -70.52 -44.30
CA MET A 368 -50.51 -71.25 -43.46
C MET A 368 -51.96 -70.91 -43.83
N VAL A 369 -52.30 -69.63 -44.00
CA VAL A 369 -53.65 -69.19 -44.41
C VAL A 369 -54.01 -69.73 -45.79
N ALA A 370 -53.05 -69.75 -46.73
CA ALA A 370 -53.26 -70.35 -48.05
C ALA A 370 -53.52 -71.87 -47.96
N ASN A 371 -52.79 -72.58 -47.10
CA ASN A 371 -53.01 -74.01 -46.86
C ASN A 371 -54.38 -74.29 -46.22
N ILE A 372 -54.80 -73.50 -45.24
CA ILE A 372 -56.14 -73.61 -44.62
C ILE A 372 -57.24 -73.44 -45.67
N ARG A 373 -57.08 -72.46 -46.57
CA ARG A 373 -58.03 -72.27 -47.68
C ARG A 373 -58.07 -73.48 -48.61
N SER A 374 -56.92 -74.04 -48.97
CA SER A 374 -56.83 -75.26 -49.80
C SER A 374 -57.54 -76.45 -49.14
N VAL A 375 -57.33 -76.65 -47.83
CA VAL A 375 -58.04 -77.70 -47.07
C VAL A 375 -59.55 -77.45 -47.07
N THR A 376 -59.98 -76.20 -46.87
CA THR A 376 -61.41 -75.83 -46.89
C THR A 376 -62.06 -76.17 -48.24
N GLU A 377 -61.38 -75.88 -49.35
CA GLU A 377 -61.85 -76.25 -50.70
C GLU A 377 -61.94 -77.78 -50.91
N ILE A 378 -61.07 -78.57 -50.25
CA ILE A 378 -61.14 -80.03 -50.25
C ILE A 378 -62.36 -80.52 -49.46
N LEU A 379 -62.62 -79.95 -48.27
CA LEU A 379 -63.78 -80.33 -47.44
C LEU A 379 -65.10 -80.06 -48.16
N GLU A 380 -65.20 -78.95 -48.90
CA GLU A 380 -66.39 -78.66 -49.72
C GLU A 380 -66.60 -79.71 -50.82
N LYS A 381 -65.53 -80.17 -51.48
CA LYS A 381 -65.60 -81.25 -52.48
C LYS A 381 -65.96 -82.59 -51.84
N ASN A 382 -65.40 -82.89 -50.67
CA ASN A 382 -65.71 -84.11 -49.92
C ASN A 382 -67.18 -84.13 -49.50
N ALA A 383 -67.73 -83.01 -49.03
CA ALA A 383 -69.14 -82.90 -48.66
C ALA A 383 -70.07 -83.27 -49.84
N LEU A 384 -69.77 -82.80 -51.06
CA LEU A 384 -70.51 -83.17 -52.28
C LEU A 384 -70.34 -84.65 -52.65
N ALA A 385 -69.17 -85.24 -52.41
CA ALA A 385 -68.92 -86.65 -52.67
C ALA A 385 -69.69 -87.53 -51.67
N VAL A 386 -69.73 -87.14 -50.40
CA VAL A 386 -70.49 -87.82 -49.35
C VAL A 386 -71.98 -87.77 -49.64
N GLU A 387 -72.52 -86.62 -50.07
CA GLU A 387 -73.92 -86.49 -50.48
C GLU A 387 -74.27 -87.49 -51.60
N LYS A 388 -73.44 -87.58 -52.65
CA LYS A 388 -73.62 -88.56 -53.73
C LYS A 388 -73.54 -90.02 -53.25
N LEU A 389 -72.68 -90.32 -52.27
CA LEU A 389 -72.58 -91.66 -51.69
C LEU A 389 -73.83 -92.00 -50.88
N THR A 390 -74.36 -91.05 -50.10
CA THR A 390 -75.62 -91.20 -49.36
C THR A 390 -76.78 -91.49 -50.33
N ASP A 391 -76.91 -90.72 -51.41
CA ASP A 391 -77.93 -90.96 -52.44
C ASP A 391 -77.79 -92.34 -53.10
N SER A 392 -76.55 -92.75 -53.40
CA SER A 392 -76.27 -94.05 -54.01
C SER A 392 -76.57 -95.22 -53.06
N ALA A 393 -76.30 -95.06 -51.77
CA ALA A 393 -76.60 -96.06 -50.75
C ALA A 393 -78.11 -96.22 -50.54
N ASP A 394 -78.86 -95.11 -50.53
CA ASP A 394 -80.31 -95.12 -50.39
C ASP A 394 -80.99 -95.78 -51.61
N ASN A 395 -80.55 -95.43 -52.82
CA ASN A 395 -81.00 -96.10 -54.05
C ASN A 395 -80.65 -97.60 -54.05
N GLY A 396 -79.45 -97.96 -53.61
CA GLY A 396 -79.03 -99.36 -53.44
C GLY A 396 -79.97 -100.13 -52.50
N ARG A 397 -80.34 -99.53 -51.37
CA ARG A 397 -81.31 -100.09 -50.42
C ARG A 397 -82.70 -100.27 -51.06
N GLU A 398 -83.17 -99.29 -51.83
CA GLU A 398 -84.46 -99.37 -52.54
C GLU A 398 -84.48 -100.51 -53.57
N ILE A 399 -83.41 -100.66 -54.35
CA ILE A 399 -83.29 -101.73 -55.35
C ILE A 399 -83.29 -103.11 -54.69
N VAL A 400 -82.56 -103.27 -53.59
CA VAL A 400 -82.52 -104.53 -52.82
C VAL A 400 -83.91 -104.84 -52.24
N GLN A 401 -84.64 -103.83 -51.75
CA GLN A 401 -86.01 -104.01 -51.27
C GLN A 401 -86.95 -104.49 -52.39
N LYS A 402 -86.90 -103.86 -53.58
CA LYS A 402 -87.67 -104.29 -54.76
C LYS A 402 -87.30 -105.71 -55.21
N THR A 403 -86.03 -106.08 -55.08
CA THR A 403 -85.53 -107.42 -55.41
C THR A 403 -86.08 -108.45 -54.43
N ALA A 404 -86.07 -108.16 -53.13
CA ALA A 404 -86.70 -109.02 -52.11
C ALA A 404 -88.21 -109.20 -52.33
N ASP A 405 -88.92 -108.15 -52.75
CA ASP A 405 -90.35 -108.24 -53.07
C ASP A 405 -90.62 -109.07 -54.34
N SER A 406 -89.76 -108.96 -55.36
CA SER A 406 -89.83 -109.79 -56.57
C SER A 406 -89.56 -111.27 -56.26
N ILE A 407 -88.60 -111.56 -55.37
CA ILE A 407 -88.29 -112.92 -54.92
C ILE A 407 -89.46 -113.53 -54.15
N ARG A 408 -90.15 -112.75 -53.30
CA ARG A 408 -91.38 -113.21 -52.63
C ARG A 408 -92.45 -113.59 -53.64
N GLN A 409 -92.67 -112.76 -54.67
CA GLN A 409 -93.63 -113.09 -55.72
C GLN A 409 -93.25 -114.39 -56.47
N ILE A 410 -91.95 -114.58 -56.77
CA ILE A 410 -91.46 -115.83 -57.38
C ILE A 410 -91.69 -117.03 -56.45
N SER A 411 -91.50 -116.86 -55.14
CA SER A 411 -91.78 -117.88 -54.13
C SER A 411 -93.25 -118.30 -54.14
N ASP A 412 -94.16 -117.32 -54.13
CA ASP A 412 -95.61 -117.55 -54.14
C ASP A 412 -96.05 -118.24 -55.45
N GLU A 413 -95.53 -117.81 -56.60
CA GLU A 413 -95.80 -118.45 -57.90
C GLU A 413 -95.25 -119.88 -57.97
N SER A 414 -94.09 -120.13 -57.35
CA SER A 414 -93.47 -121.47 -57.29
C SER A 414 -94.27 -122.44 -56.43
N GLU A 415 -94.84 -121.97 -55.31
CA GLU A 415 -95.75 -122.77 -54.47
C GLU A 415 -97.00 -123.18 -55.26
N GLY A 416 -97.61 -122.25 -56.01
CA GLY A 416 -98.72 -122.55 -56.90
C GLY A 416 -98.37 -123.59 -57.99
N LEU A 417 -97.16 -123.53 -58.54
CA LEU A 417 -96.67 -124.54 -59.49
C LEU A 417 -96.46 -125.91 -58.83
N MET A 418 -95.99 -125.95 -57.58
CA MET A 418 -95.84 -127.20 -56.83
C MET A 418 -97.21 -127.85 -56.57
N GLU A 419 -98.21 -127.07 -56.17
CA GLU A 419 -99.58 -127.54 -55.98
C GLU A 419 -100.15 -128.10 -57.30
N ALA A 420 -100.05 -127.34 -58.40
CA ALA A 420 -100.50 -127.78 -59.71
C ALA A 420 -99.79 -129.07 -60.17
N THR A 421 -98.47 -129.17 -59.94
CA THR A 421 -97.69 -130.37 -60.27
C THR A 421 -98.13 -131.57 -59.44
N SER A 422 -98.45 -131.38 -58.16
CA SER A 422 -98.99 -132.44 -57.29
C SER A 422 -100.37 -132.91 -57.77
N ILE A 423 -101.24 -131.99 -58.20
CA ILE A 423 -102.55 -132.34 -58.79
C ILE A 423 -102.36 -133.15 -60.09
N ILE A 424 -101.45 -132.74 -60.98
CA ILE A 424 -101.15 -133.49 -62.22
C ILE A 424 -100.62 -134.89 -61.88
N GLN A 425 -99.74 -135.00 -60.89
CA GLN A 425 -99.23 -136.29 -60.42
C GLN A 425 -100.36 -137.21 -59.94
N ASN A 426 -101.28 -136.69 -59.13
CA ASN A 426 -102.45 -137.42 -58.64
C ASN A 426 -103.40 -137.82 -59.79
N ILE A 427 -103.62 -136.93 -60.76
CA ILE A 427 -104.42 -137.22 -61.97
C ILE A 427 -103.77 -138.32 -62.80
N ALA A 428 -102.44 -138.27 -62.98
CA ALA A 428 -101.68 -139.28 -63.70
C ALA A 428 -101.77 -140.65 -63.00
N GLU A 429 -101.64 -140.71 -61.68
CA GLU A 429 -101.81 -141.95 -60.92
C GLU A 429 -103.24 -142.53 -61.02
N GLN A 430 -104.26 -141.67 -60.90
CA GLN A 430 -105.65 -142.09 -61.09
C GLN A 430 -105.92 -142.59 -62.52
N THR A 431 -105.37 -141.88 -63.53
CA THR A 431 -105.50 -142.24 -64.94
C THR A 431 -104.80 -143.56 -65.24
N ASN A 432 -103.62 -143.80 -64.63
CA ASN A 432 -102.89 -145.06 -64.73
C ASN A 432 -103.71 -146.23 -64.15
N LEU A 433 -104.33 -146.05 -62.99
CA LEU A 433 -105.20 -147.07 -62.37
C LEU A 433 -106.47 -147.33 -63.18
N LEU A 434 -107.11 -146.28 -63.70
CA LEU A 434 -108.28 -146.39 -64.59
C LEU A 434 -107.93 -147.13 -65.88
N ALA A 435 -106.81 -146.78 -66.50
CA ALA A 435 -106.31 -147.40 -67.71
C ALA A 435 -105.90 -148.87 -67.47
N MET A 436 -105.31 -149.18 -66.31
CA MET A 436 -105.01 -150.55 -65.90
C MET A 436 -106.29 -151.39 -65.75
N ASN A 437 -107.30 -150.86 -65.07
CA ASN A 437 -108.60 -151.53 -64.92
C ASN A 437 -109.28 -151.73 -66.29
N ALA A 438 -109.22 -150.73 -67.18
CA ALA A 438 -109.75 -150.82 -68.53
C ALA A 438 -109.00 -151.84 -69.41
N ALA A 439 -107.67 -151.92 -69.31
CA ALA A 439 -106.86 -152.91 -70.00
C ALA A 439 -107.16 -154.35 -69.52
N ILE A 440 -107.38 -154.52 -68.21
CA ILE A 440 -107.80 -155.81 -67.61
C ILE A 440 -109.18 -156.23 -68.15
N GLU A 441 -110.16 -155.32 -68.16
CA GLU A 441 -111.51 -155.63 -68.64
C GLU A 441 -111.53 -155.89 -70.15
N ALA A 442 -110.71 -155.16 -70.93
CA ALA A 442 -110.52 -155.38 -72.36
C ALA A 442 -109.86 -156.74 -72.66
N ALA A 443 -108.95 -157.21 -71.79
CA ALA A 443 -108.40 -158.56 -71.87
C ALA A 443 -109.46 -159.64 -71.53
N HIS A 444 -110.38 -159.35 -70.61
CA HIS A 444 -111.50 -160.24 -70.24
C HIS A 444 -112.52 -160.42 -71.37
N ALA A 445 -112.73 -159.38 -72.20
CA ALA A 445 -113.65 -159.40 -73.34
C ALA A 445 -113.12 -160.17 -74.59
N GLY A 446 -111.90 -160.73 -74.54
CA GLY A 446 -111.34 -161.57 -75.60
C GLY A 446 -111.16 -160.85 -76.94
N ASP A 447 -111.53 -161.50 -78.06
CA ASP A 447 -111.33 -160.95 -79.41
C ASP A 447 -112.08 -159.63 -79.68
N ALA A 448 -113.19 -159.37 -78.97
CA ALA A 448 -113.94 -158.12 -79.09
C ALA A 448 -113.26 -156.92 -78.39
N GLY A 449 -112.37 -157.18 -77.41
CA GLY A 449 -111.71 -156.15 -76.59
C GLY A 449 -110.32 -155.72 -77.09
N LYS A 450 -109.75 -156.36 -78.11
CA LYS A 450 -108.38 -156.11 -78.59
C LYS A 450 -108.08 -154.64 -78.92
N GLY A 451 -109.01 -153.94 -79.58
CA GLY A 451 -108.84 -152.52 -79.90
C GLY A 451 -108.85 -151.62 -78.66
N PHE A 452 -109.69 -151.94 -77.67
CA PHE A 452 -109.77 -151.23 -76.39
C PHE A 452 -108.55 -151.47 -75.50
N ALA A 453 -107.99 -152.69 -75.51
CA ALA A 453 -106.79 -153.03 -74.76
C ALA A 453 -105.58 -152.20 -75.22
N VAL A 454 -105.39 -152.06 -76.54
CA VAL A 454 -104.29 -151.25 -77.11
C VAL A 454 -104.41 -149.78 -76.71
N VAL A 455 -105.62 -149.20 -76.78
CA VAL A 455 -105.85 -147.81 -76.38
C VAL A 455 -105.64 -147.64 -74.87
N SER A 456 -106.07 -148.60 -74.05
CA SER A 456 -105.91 -148.54 -72.60
C SER A 456 -104.44 -148.67 -72.18
N ASP A 457 -103.66 -149.54 -72.81
CA ASP A 457 -102.21 -149.63 -72.57
C ASP A 457 -101.46 -148.37 -73.00
N GLU A 458 -101.89 -147.72 -74.10
CA GLU A 458 -101.31 -146.44 -74.52
C GLU A 458 -101.63 -145.32 -73.51
N ILE A 459 -102.87 -145.24 -73.00
CA ILE A 459 -103.26 -144.29 -71.94
C ILE A 459 -102.48 -144.57 -70.65
N ARG A 460 -102.31 -145.85 -70.28
CA ARG A 460 -101.54 -146.28 -69.10
C ARG A 460 -100.10 -145.78 -69.19
N LYS A 461 -99.46 -145.98 -70.35
CA LYS A 461 -98.10 -145.50 -70.61
C LYS A 461 -98.01 -143.97 -70.58
N LEU A 462 -98.97 -143.27 -71.17
CA LEU A 462 -99.04 -141.80 -71.13
C LEU A 462 -99.19 -141.27 -69.70
N ALA A 463 -99.93 -141.98 -68.85
CA ALA A 463 -100.12 -141.66 -67.45
C ALA A 463 -98.85 -141.96 -66.61
N GLU A 464 -98.16 -143.08 -66.85
CA GLU A 464 -96.84 -143.35 -66.26
C GLU A 464 -95.82 -142.26 -66.65
N ASP A 465 -95.76 -141.89 -67.93
CA ASP A 465 -94.88 -140.82 -68.43
C ASP A 465 -95.23 -139.47 -67.79
N SER A 466 -96.52 -139.13 -67.66
CA SER A 466 -96.98 -137.88 -67.01
C SER A 466 -96.62 -137.83 -65.53
N ASN A 467 -96.68 -138.97 -64.84
CA ASN A 467 -96.27 -139.10 -63.44
C ASN A 467 -94.75 -138.89 -63.30
N GLU A 468 -93.95 -139.51 -64.17
CA GLU A 468 -92.49 -139.32 -64.17
C GLU A 468 -92.11 -137.85 -64.44
N GLN A 469 -92.75 -137.20 -65.42
CA GLN A 469 -92.50 -135.78 -65.70
C GLN A 469 -92.91 -134.89 -64.53
N SER A 470 -94.06 -135.15 -63.88
CA SER A 470 -94.49 -134.40 -62.70
C SER A 470 -93.50 -134.53 -61.54
N LYS A 471 -92.95 -135.74 -61.33
CA LYS A 471 -91.91 -135.97 -60.32
C LYS A 471 -90.61 -135.22 -60.62
N ARG A 472 -90.21 -135.15 -61.90
CA ARG A 472 -89.06 -134.34 -62.34
C ARG A 472 -89.30 -132.85 -62.11
N ILE A 473 -90.49 -132.35 -62.44
CA ILE A 473 -90.87 -130.94 -62.20
C ILE A 473 -90.88 -130.64 -60.70
N SER A 474 -91.45 -131.52 -59.87
CA SER A 474 -91.45 -131.36 -58.40
C SER A 474 -90.03 -131.30 -57.83
N SER A 475 -89.13 -132.17 -58.30
CA SER A 475 -87.71 -132.12 -57.93
C SER A 475 -87.04 -130.80 -58.35
N MET A 476 -87.38 -130.27 -59.52
CA MET A 476 -86.82 -129.00 -60.01
C MET A 476 -87.37 -127.81 -59.21
N LEU A 477 -88.64 -127.83 -58.83
CA LEU A 477 -89.26 -126.80 -57.97
C LEU A 477 -88.69 -126.82 -56.55
N GLY A 478 -88.40 -128.00 -55.98
CA GLY A 478 -87.71 -128.09 -54.69
C GLY A 478 -86.29 -127.50 -54.74
N GLY A 479 -85.56 -127.69 -55.84
CA GLY A 479 -84.27 -127.01 -56.05
C GLY A 479 -84.41 -125.50 -56.24
N LEU A 480 -85.52 -125.04 -56.83
CA LEU A 480 -85.84 -123.62 -56.96
C LEU A 480 -86.15 -122.97 -55.61
N GLU A 481 -86.86 -123.68 -54.72
CA GLU A 481 -87.15 -123.23 -53.35
C GLU A 481 -85.86 -122.98 -52.55
N GLU A 482 -84.90 -123.91 -52.63
CA GLU A 482 -83.58 -123.74 -51.98
C GLU A 482 -82.83 -122.50 -52.52
N LEU A 483 -82.88 -122.26 -53.84
CA LEU A 483 -82.29 -121.08 -54.45
C LEU A 483 -82.99 -119.79 -53.99
N ILE A 484 -84.33 -119.77 -53.92
CA ILE A 484 -85.10 -118.62 -53.44
C ILE A 484 -84.76 -118.28 -51.99
N ALA A 485 -84.66 -119.30 -51.12
CA ALA A 485 -84.27 -119.12 -49.72
C ALA A 485 -82.86 -118.48 -49.62
N LYS A 486 -81.90 -118.98 -50.41
CA LYS A 486 -80.55 -118.44 -50.44
C LYS A 486 -80.51 -116.99 -50.93
N VAL A 487 -81.17 -116.65 -52.03
CA VAL A 487 -81.18 -115.27 -52.56
C VAL A 487 -81.90 -114.32 -51.59
N THR A 488 -82.89 -114.79 -50.84
CA THR A 488 -83.55 -114.00 -49.79
C THR A 488 -82.60 -113.68 -48.65
N GLU A 489 -81.79 -114.65 -48.20
CA GLU A 489 -80.75 -114.45 -47.20
C GLU A 489 -79.68 -113.46 -47.69
N ASP A 490 -79.15 -113.68 -48.90
CA ASP A 490 -78.17 -112.79 -49.54
C ASP A 490 -78.72 -111.35 -49.66
N SER A 491 -79.99 -111.19 -50.03
CA SER A 491 -80.65 -109.87 -50.15
C SER A 491 -80.74 -109.15 -48.81
N LYS A 492 -81.00 -109.89 -47.72
CA LYS A 492 -81.03 -109.34 -46.36
C LYS A 492 -79.65 -108.87 -45.91
N GLU A 493 -78.61 -109.65 -46.23
CA GLU A 493 -77.22 -109.25 -45.94
C GLU A 493 -76.84 -107.98 -46.72
N ILE A 494 -77.16 -107.89 -48.01
CA ILE A 494 -76.89 -106.69 -48.82
C ILE A 494 -77.65 -105.48 -48.26
N GLN A 495 -78.89 -105.64 -47.81
CA GLN A 495 -79.66 -104.56 -47.19
C GLN A 495 -78.97 -104.04 -45.91
N GLN A 496 -78.42 -104.94 -45.09
CA GLN A 496 -77.64 -104.56 -43.90
C GLN A 496 -76.36 -103.80 -44.29
N GLN A 497 -75.66 -104.24 -45.34
CA GLN A 497 -74.47 -103.54 -45.83
C GLN A 497 -74.79 -102.11 -46.30
N PHE A 498 -75.89 -101.90 -47.02
CA PHE A 498 -76.29 -100.54 -47.41
C PHE A 498 -76.66 -99.65 -46.22
N ASN A 499 -77.28 -100.20 -45.16
CA ASN A 499 -77.52 -99.44 -43.92
C ASN A 499 -76.21 -99.01 -43.26
N ILE A 500 -75.22 -99.92 -43.17
CA ILE A 500 -73.90 -99.60 -42.61
C ILE A 500 -73.19 -98.53 -43.46
N ILE A 501 -73.26 -98.62 -44.80
CA ILE A 501 -72.71 -97.60 -45.70
C ILE A 501 -73.38 -96.25 -45.44
N PHE A 502 -74.70 -96.21 -45.31
CA PHE A 502 -75.45 -94.98 -45.03
C PHE A 502 -75.01 -94.35 -43.70
N GLU A 503 -74.95 -95.14 -42.62
CA GLU A 503 -74.49 -94.68 -41.30
C GLU A 503 -73.06 -94.14 -41.37
N ASN A 504 -72.14 -94.86 -42.00
CA ASN A 504 -70.75 -94.41 -42.17
C ASN A 504 -70.65 -93.11 -42.99
N THR A 505 -71.46 -92.94 -44.05
CA THR A 505 -71.47 -91.69 -44.81
C THR A 505 -71.97 -90.51 -43.97
N GLN A 506 -72.94 -90.73 -43.09
CA GLN A 506 -73.42 -89.70 -42.18
C GLN A 506 -72.38 -89.31 -41.12
N ASP A 507 -71.61 -90.29 -40.63
CA ASP A 507 -70.49 -90.03 -39.72
C ASP A 507 -69.38 -89.21 -40.38
N VAL A 508 -68.99 -89.56 -41.61
CA VAL A 508 -68.02 -88.78 -42.39
C VAL A 508 -68.54 -87.36 -42.64
N LYS A 509 -69.82 -87.19 -43.00
CA LYS A 509 -70.44 -85.87 -43.16
C LYS A 509 -70.34 -85.01 -41.90
N ASN A 510 -70.57 -85.61 -40.74
CA ASN A 510 -70.47 -84.92 -39.45
C ASN A 510 -69.02 -84.54 -39.12
N GLN A 511 -68.05 -85.43 -39.41
CA GLN A 511 -66.63 -85.15 -39.22
C GLN A 511 -66.15 -84.00 -40.11
N GLU A 512 -66.51 -84.03 -41.40
CA GLU A 512 -66.19 -82.97 -42.36
C GLU A 512 -66.70 -81.59 -41.90
N ALA A 513 -67.92 -81.53 -41.33
CA ALA A 513 -68.47 -80.29 -40.79
C ALA A 513 -67.67 -79.73 -39.58
N VAL A 514 -67.19 -80.62 -38.70
CA VAL A 514 -66.32 -80.23 -37.57
C VAL A 514 -64.97 -79.71 -38.08
N ILE A 515 -64.36 -80.40 -39.03
CA ILE A 515 -63.08 -79.96 -39.62
C ILE A 515 -63.24 -78.61 -40.32
N LYS A 516 -64.34 -78.42 -41.07
CA LYS A 516 -64.62 -77.14 -41.74
C LYS A 516 -64.72 -76.00 -40.73
N SER A 517 -65.44 -76.21 -39.63
CA SER A 517 -65.56 -75.21 -38.57
C SER A 517 -64.19 -74.85 -37.95
N ALA A 518 -63.32 -75.85 -37.74
CA ALA A 518 -61.96 -75.63 -37.27
C ALA A 518 -61.09 -74.88 -38.28
N MET A 519 -61.24 -75.15 -39.59
CA MET A 519 -60.54 -74.41 -40.64
C MET A 519 -61.01 -72.95 -40.73
N ASP A 520 -62.32 -72.69 -40.61
CA ASP A 520 -62.88 -71.34 -40.58
C ASP A 520 -62.33 -70.55 -39.38
N GLU A 521 -62.22 -71.17 -38.20
CA GLU A 521 -61.61 -70.58 -37.00
C GLU A 521 -60.10 -70.33 -37.17
N GLN A 522 -59.36 -71.30 -37.71
CA GLN A 522 -57.92 -71.15 -37.99
C GLN A 522 -57.65 -70.05 -39.02
N SER A 523 -58.51 -69.89 -40.03
CA SER A 523 -58.39 -68.82 -41.02
C SER A 523 -58.55 -67.44 -40.37
N ALA A 524 -59.57 -67.27 -39.53
CA ALA A 524 -59.76 -66.05 -38.75
C ALA A 524 -58.58 -65.76 -37.81
N GLY A 525 -58.07 -66.79 -37.11
CA GLY A 525 -56.88 -66.67 -36.27
C GLY A 525 -55.62 -66.32 -37.06
N GLY A 526 -55.44 -66.90 -38.25
CA GLY A 526 -54.36 -66.56 -39.17
C GLY A 526 -54.38 -65.09 -39.59
N GLN A 527 -55.55 -64.54 -39.91
CA GLN A 527 -55.69 -63.12 -40.24
C GLN A 527 -55.35 -62.22 -39.04
N GLN A 528 -55.80 -62.57 -37.83
CA GLN A 528 -55.45 -61.83 -36.61
C GLN A 528 -53.93 -61.83 -36.35
N ILE A 529 -53.26 -62.96 -36.63
CA ILE A 529 -51.80 -63.03 -36.54
C ILE A 529 -51.15 -62.10 -37.57
N LEU A 530 -51.62 -62.08 -38.83
CA LEU A 530 -51.10 -61.16 -39.85
C LEU A 530 -51.24 -59.68 -39.43
N ASP A 531 -52.39 -59.30 -38.88
CA ASP A 531 -52.62 -57.94 -38.38
C ASP A 531 -51.66 -57.60 -37.23
N ALA A 532 -51.43 -58.54 -36.31
CA ALA A 532 -50.45 -58.38 -35.23
C ALA A 532 -49.02 -58.26 -35.77
N MET A 533 -48.65 -59.01 -36.81
CA MET A 533 -47.34 -58.90 -37.45
C MET A 533 -47.12 -57.53 -38.10
N GLN A 534 -48.15 -56.94 -38.71
CA GLN A 534 -48.09 -55.58 -39.23
C GLN A 534 -47.87 -54.55 -38.13
N GLN A 535 -48.54 -54.71 -36.97
CA GLN A 535 -48.31 -53.85 -35.81
C GLN A 535 -46.89 -53.98 -35.26
N ILE A 536 -46.36 -55.21 -35.15
CA ILE A 536 -44.98 -55.44 -34.73
C ILE A 536 -44.01 -54.74 -35.70
N ASN A 537 -44.23 -54.85 -37.01
CA ASN A 537 -43.40 -54.17 -38.00
C ASN A 537 -43.41 -52.64 -37.83
N SER A 538 -44.59 -52.06 -37.57
CA SER A 538 -44.72 -50.62 -37.28
C SER A 538 -43.95 -50.22 -36.01
N ILE A 539 -44.06 -51.01 -34.94
CA ILE A 539 -43.33 -50.79 -33.69
C ILE A 539 -41.82 -50.91 -33.92
N THR A 540 -41.35 -51.94 -34.64
CA THR A 540 -39.94 -52.10 -34.99
C THR A 540 -39.39 -50.89 -35.74
N SER A 541 -40.18 -50.32 -36.67
CA SER A 541 -39.81 -49.06 -37.35
C SER A 541 -39.72 -47.87 -36.38
N GLN A 542 -40.66 -47.73 -35.44
CA GLN A 542 -40.62 -46.65 -34.45
C GLN A 542 -39.41 -46.79 -33.52
N VAL A 543 -39.09 -48.01 -33.08
CA VAL A 543 -37.91 -48.29 -32.25
C VAL A 543 -36.62 -47.95 -33.01
N LYS A 544 -36.57 -48.21 -34.33
CA LYS A 544 -35.46 -47.81 -35.21
C LYS A 544 -35.26 -46.29 -35.25
N ASP A 545 -36.34 -45.54 -35.40
CA ASP A 545 -36.27 -44.08 -35.39
C ASP A 545 -35.84 -43.55 -34.01
N GLY A 546 -36.35 -44.14 -32.93
CA GLY A 546 -35.92 -43.86 -31.56
C GLY A 546 -34.43 -44.10 -31.34
N ALA A 547 -33.91 -45.24 -31.79
CA ALA A 547 -32.48 -45.58 -31.72
C ALA A 547 -31.61 -44.57 -32.47
N LYS A 548 -32.07 -44.07 -33.64
CA LYS A 548 -31.38 -43.02 -34.40
C LYS A 548 -31.33 -41.68 -33.64
N ILE A 549 -32.43 -41.29 -32.99
CA ILE A 549 -32.46 -40.08 -32.15
C ILE A 549 -31.52 -40.24 -30.96
N MET A 550 -31.52 -41.41 -30.31
CA MET A 550 -30.60 -41.71 -29.20
C MET A 550 -29.14 -41.65 -29.64
N ALA A 551 -28.79 -42.16 -30.82
CA ALA A 551 -27.43 -42.09 -31.35
C ALA A 551 -26.97 -40.63 -31.51
N SER A 552 -27.80 -39.79 -32.13
CA SER A 552 -27.52 -38.35 -32.28
C SER A 552 -27.48 -37.62 -30.93
N GLY A 553 -28.32 -38.03 -29.97
CA GLY A 553 -28.29 -37.51 -28.61
C GLY A 553 -26.99 -37.85 -27.89
N GLY A 554 -26.52 -39.09 -28.00
CA GLY A 554 -25.24 -39.53 -27.44
C GLY A 554 -24.05 -38.74 -28.00
N GLU A 555 -24.01 -38.51 -29.31
CA GLU A 555 -22.96 -37.70 -29.95
C GLU A 555 -22.97 -36.25 -29.44
N LYS A 556 -24.15 -35.65 -29.23
CA LYS A 556 -24.25 -34.30 -28.65
C LYS A 556 -23.75 -34.24 -27.21
N ILE A 557 -24.08 -35.25 -26.40
CA ILE A 557 -23.60 -35.32 -25.01
C ILE A 557 -22.08 -35.47 -25.01
N GLN A 558 -21.51 -36.33 -25.86
CA GLN A 558 -20.07 -36.50 -25.98
C GLN A 558 -19.36 -35.16 -26.28
N ASN A 559 -19.85 -34.41 -27.27
CA ASN A 559 -19.32 -33.07 -27.59
C ASN A 559 -19.42 -32.09 -26.40
N GLU A 560 -20.49 -32.16 -25.62
CA GLU A 560 -20.67 -31.31 -24.44
C GLU A 560 -19.74 -31.70 -23.29
N MET A 561 -19.46 -33.00 -23.12
CA MET A 561 -18.47 -33.49 -22.16
C MET A 561 -17.06 -33.00 -22.49
N GLU A 562 -16.69 -32.96 -23.78
CA GLU A 562 -15.40 -32.40 -24.22
C GLU A 562 -15.28 -30.91 -23.92
N LYS A 563 -16.33 -30.12 -24.17
CA LYS A 563 -16.34 -28.70 -23.79
C LYS A 563 -16.24 -28.53 -22.28
N LEU A 564 -16.97 -29.34 -21.51
CA LEU A 564 -16.95 -29.28 -20.05
C LEU A 564 -15.56 -29.63 -19.50
N ALA A 565 -14.88 -30.60 -20.10
CA ALA A 565 -13.48 -30.91 -19.79
C ALA A 565 -12.56 -29.70 -20.05
N SER A 566 -12.70 -29.06 -21.21
CA SER A 566 -11.92 -27.87 -21.57
C SER A 566 -12.11 -26.73 -20.58
N VAL A 567 -13.37 -26.41 -20.23
CA VAL A 567 -13.68 -25.34 -19.26
C VAL A 567 -13.14 -25.70 -17.87
N THR A 568 -13.19 -26.96 -17.48
CA THR A 568 -12.63 -27.41 -16.19
C THR A 568 -11.12 -27.21 -16.13
N LEU A 569 -10.41 -27.45 -17.23
CA LEU A 569 -8.97 -27.16 -17.34
C LEU A 569 -8.66 -25.66 -17.30
N GLU A 570 -9.45 -24.82 -17.97
CA GLU A 570 -9.29 -23.36 -17.93
C GLU A 570 -9.49 -22.80 -16.51
N ILE A 571 -10.51 -23.30 -15.79
CA ILE A 571 -10.73 -22.93 -14.38
C ILE A 571 -9.50 -23.34 -13.55
N SER A 572 -9.00 -24.57 -13.71
CA SER A 572 -7.80 -25.03 -13.01
C SER A 572 -6.59 -24.09 -13.22
N GLY A 573 -6.35 -23.67 -14.47
CA GLY A 573 -5.31 -22.70 -14.80
C GLY A 573 -5.53 -21.36 -14.10
N SER A 574 -6.76 -20.83 -14.16
CA SER A 574 -7.15 -19.58 -13.50
C SER A 574 -6.96 -19.63 -11.97
N MET A 575 -7.24 -20.77 -11.34
CA MET A 575 -7.01 -20.96 -9.90
C MET A 575 -5.52 -20.95 -9.55
N ASN A 576 -4.67 -21.48 -10.42
CA ASN A 576 -3.23 -21.46 -10.23
C ASN A 576 -2.67 -20.03 -10.35
N GLU A 577 -3.13 -19.27 -11.35
CA GLU A 577 -2.79 -17.84 -11.49
C GLU A 577 -3.26 -17.01 -10.29
N MET A 578 -4.49 -17.25 -9.82
CA MET A 578 -5.04 -16.58 -8.65
C MET A 578 -4.24 -16.90 -7.38
N SER A 579 -3.80 -18.15 -7.22
CA SER A 579 -2.93 -18.57 -6.12
C SER A 579 -1.60 -17.80 -6.12
N THR A 580 -0.97 -17.64 -7.30
CA THR A 580 0.23 -16.81 -7.46
C THR A 580 -0.07 -15.35 -7.12
N GLY A 581 -1.15 -14.78 -7.66
CA GLY A 581 -1.53 -13.39 -7.40
C GLY A 581 -1.80 -13.10 -5.92
N VAL A 582 -2.43 -14.02 -5.19
CA VAL A 582 -2.65 -13.90 -3.74
C VAL A 582 -1.33 -13.89 -2.96
N ASN A 583 -0.37 -14.73 -3.36
CA ASN A 583 0.97 -14.72 -2.76
C ASN A 583 1.70 -13.39 -3.00
N ASP A 584 1.60 -12.82 -4.20
CA ASP A 584 2.22 -11.53 -4.53
C ASP A 584 1.60 -10.37 -3.73
N ILE A 585 0.27 -10.37 -3.56
CA ILE A 585 -0.42 -9.41 -2.70
C ILE A 585 0.04 -9.60 -1.26
N ASN A 586 0.11 -10.83 -0.75
CA ASN A 586 0.56 -11.11 0.61
C ASN A 586 1.99 -10.59 0.87
N ASN A 587 2.91 -10.76 -0.08
CA ASN A 587 4.27 -10.22 0.01
C ASN A 587 4.27 -8.68 0.02
N SER A 588 3.48 -8.05 -0.84
CA SER A 588 3.32 -6.58 -0.88
C SER A 588 2.72 -6.04 0.43
N MET A 589 1.81 -6.80 1.03
CA MET A 589 1.18 -6.46 2.30
C MET A 589 2.18 -6.50 3.46
N GLN A 590 3.05 -7.51 3.50
CA GLN A 590 4.12 -7.56 4.50
C GLN A 590 5.06 -6.34 4.36
N ALA A 591 5.48 -6.00 3.14
CA ALA A 591 6.33 -4.84 2.89
C ALA A 591 5.70 -3.51 3.35
N ILE A 592 4.40 -3.29 3.08
CA ILE A 592 3.70 -2.09 3.55
C ILE A 592 3.57 -2.08 5.08
N ASN A 593 3.33 -3.24 5.71
CA ASN A 593 3.24 -3.32 7.18
C ASN A 593 4.59 -2.99 7.84
N ASP A 594 5.69 -3.52 7.29
CA ASP A 594 7.05 -3.18 7.73
C ASP A 594 7.36 -1.70 7.56
N GLN A 595 6.97 -1.11 6.42
CA GLN A 595 7.13 0.32 6.17
C GLN A 595 6.30 1.17 7.15
N SER A 596 5.08 0.74 7.47
CA SER A 596 4.23 1.41 8.47
C SER A 596 4.89 1.41 9.85
N ARG A 597 5.48 0.27 10.25
CA ARG A 597 6.23 0.17 11.51
C ARG A 597 7.44 1.10 11.53
N GLN A 598 8.22 1.13 10.44
CA GLN A 598 9.37 2.02 10.33
C GLN A 598 8.98 3.51 10.36
N ASN A 599 7.85 3.87 9.75
CA ASN A 599 7.29 5.21 9.84
C ASN A 599 6.90 5.55 11.27
N MET A 600 6.26 4.62 11.99
CA MET A 600 5.89 4.83 13.40
C MET A 600 7.12 5.06 14.28
N GLU A 601 8.20 4.27 14.11
CA GLU A 601 9.47 4.49 14.81
C GLU A 601 10.10 5.84 14.47
N SER A 602 10.04 6.27 13.20
CA SER A 602 10.58 7.56 12.76
C SER A 602 9.79 8.73 13.36
N ILE A 603 8.46 8.61 13.43
CA ILE A 603 7.58 9.59 14.07
C ILE A 603 7.86 9.66 15.57
N GLU A 604 8.09 8.54 16.25
CA GLU A 604 8.47 8.54 17.66
C GLU A 604 9.82 9.21 17.90
N LYS A 605 10.81 9.01 17.03
CA LYS A 605 12.09 9.73 17.11
C LYS A 605 11.90 11.23 16.94
N VAL A 606 11.15 11.67 15.93
CA VAL A 606 10.87 13.10 15.69
C VAL A 606 10.12 13.70 16.87
N THR A 607 9.06 13.04 17.33
CA THR A 607 8.28 13.48 18.50
C THR A 607 9.15 13.53 19.75
N GLY A 608 10.05 12.55 19.92
CA GLY A 608 11.03 12.50 21.00
C GLY A 608 11.97 13.70 20.99
N GLU A 609 12.56 14.05 19.84
CA GLU A 609 13.42 15.24 19.72
C GLU A 609 12.67 16.55 19.94
N ILE A 610 11.41 16.65 19.50
CA ILE A 610 10.57 17.85 19.72
C ILE A 610 10.22 18.00 21.19
N ASN A 611 9.88 16.90 21.86
CA ASN A 611 9.55 16.92 23.29
C ASN A 611 10.74 17.31 24.18
N ARG A 612 11.98 17.34 23.65
CA ARG A 612 13.14 17.90 24.36
C ARG A 612 13.08 19.41 24.46
N PHE A 613 12.32 20.08 23.59
CA PHE A 613 12.04 21.50 23.68
C PHE A 613 10.77 21.69 24.48
N LYS A 614 10.84 22.58 25.46
CA LYS A 614 9.65 23.02 26.19
C LYS A 614 9.05 24.20 25.43
N VAL A 615 7.96 23.93 24.71
CA VAL A 615 7.26 24.86 23.84
C VAL A 615 6.10 25.54 24.53
#